data_AF-A0A925Y287-F1
#
_entry.id   AF-A0A925Y287-F1
#
_cell.length_a   1.000
_cell.length_b   1.000
_cell.length_c   1.000
_cell.angle_alpha   90.00
_cell.angle_beta   90.00
_cell.angle_gamma   90.00
#
_symmetry.space_group_name_H-M   'P 1'
#
loop_
_entity.id
_entity.type
_entity.pdbx_description
1 polymer ?
#
loop_
_entity_poly.entity_id
_entity_poly.type
_entity_poly.pdbx_seq_one_letter_code
_entity_poly.pdbx_strand_id
1 'polypeptide(L)'
;KQIKRILGRPDFEKVAALQSHRKVLQQNLTRTHELIETIDKTIEHLKGTKKMKSKEMFVGFSVAAGRDRFDEQIKLGGEPNDCKVSAQDTKGAMCVFEFTGSGGGPRHMHREQDEWIYVIEGEIEFHLGAEQFRARTGESVFIPRKVAHVWSSLTSKPGKIINVYQPAGRMEEFFREVGKYHRNGTPQIHEALLFEEFDRLFRDHGMDLLGPPLTGEWKVEADGRMVQMA
;
A
#
# COMPACT_ATOMS: atom_id res chain seq x y z
N LYS A 1 25.47 -22.91 -11.27
CA LYS A 1 26.65 -22.00 -11.34
C LYS A 1 26.35 -20.59 -10.81
N GLN A 2 25.13 -20.07 -10.94
CA GLN A 2 24.76 -18.70 -10.52
C GLN A 2 24.61 -18.53 -8.99
N ILE A 3 24.04 -19.51 -8.28
CA ILE A 3 23.87 -19.48 -6.81
C ILE A 3 25.22 -19.40 -6.08
N LYS A 4 26.21 -20.19 -6.49
CA LYS A 4 27.57 -20.17 -5.92
C LYS A 4 28.23 -18.77 -6.02
N ARG A 5 27.94 -18.03 -7.09
CA ARG A 5 28.48 -16.67 -7.31
C ARG A 5 27.79 -15.62 -6.43
N ILE A 6 26.50 -15.79 -6.16
CA ILE A 6 25.71 -14.90 -5.30
C ILE A 6 26.07 -15.10 -3.82
N LEU A 7 26.16 -16.36 -3.38
CA LEU A 7 26.51 -16.72 -1.99
C LEU A 7 27.95 -16.33 -1.58
N GLY A 8 28.80 -16.02 -2.55
CA GLY A 8 30.19 -15.62 -2.34
C GLY A 8 30.42 -14.10 -2.36
N ARG A 9 29.39 -13.28 -2.57
CA ARG A 9 29.57 -11.82 -2.54
C ARG A 9 29.71 -11.34 -1.09
N PRO A 10 30.60 -10.35 -0.82
CA PRO A 10 30.80 -9.81 0.52
C PRO A 10 29.61 -9.01 1.06
N ASP A 11 28.70 -8.55 0.19
CA ASP A 11 27.46 -7.83 0.52
C ASP A 11 26.25 -8.76 0.72
N PHE A 12 26.43 -10.09 0.60
CA PHE A 12 25.34 -11.04 0.71
C PHE A 12 25.10 -11.49 2.16
N GLU A 13 24.09 -10.89 2.78
CA GLU A 13 23.62 -11.20 4.14
C GLU A 13 22.90 -12.56 4.21
N LYS A 14 23.67 -13.64 4.39
CA LYS A 14 23.18 -15.02 4.40
C LYS A 14 22.08 -15.27 5.44
N VAL A 15 22.18 -14.65 6.62
CA VAL A 15 21.21 -14.81 7.70
C VAL A 15 19.88 -14.16 7.32
N ALA A 16 19.91 -12.92 6.82
CA ALA A 16 18.70 -12.23 6.34
C ALA A 16 18.02 -13.01 5.20
N ALA A 17 18.81 -13.58 4.28
CA ALA A 17 18.29 -14.42 3.20
C ALA A 17 17.61 -15.70 3.73
N LEU A 18 18.21 -16.39 4.70
CA LEU A 18 17.61 -17.58 5.33
C LEU A 18 16.36 -17.24 6.17
N GLN A 19 16.35 -16.10 6.85
CA GLN A 19 15.18 -15.60 7.58
C GLN A 19 14.02 -15.27 6.64
N SER A 20 14.30 -14.60 5.52
CA SER A 20 13.32 -14.35 4.46
C SER A 20 12.78 -15.66 3.88
N HIS A 21 13.66 -16.63 3.58
CA HIS A 21 13.26 -17.94 3.10
C HIS A 21 12.40 -18.70 4.12
N ARG A 22 12.78 -18.66 5.41
CA ARG A 22 11.97 -19.24 6.49
C ARG A 22 10.58 -18.61 6.55
N LYS A 23 10.46 -17.28 6.41
CA LYS A 23 9.18 -16.58 6.40
C LYS A 23 8.28 -17.07 5.25
N VAL A 24 8.84 -17.23 4.05
CA VAL A 24 8.12 -17.79 2.89
C VAL A 24 7.66 -19.23 3.16
N LEU A 25 8.54 -20.07 3.72
CA LEU A 25 8.18 -21.45 4.07
C LEU A 25 7.07 -21.51 5.12
N GLN A 26 7.09 -20.63 6.11
CA GLN A 26 6.04 -20.53 7.13
C GLN A 26 4.70 -20.08 6.53
N GLN A 27 4.70 -19.10 5.62
CA GLN A 27 3.50 -18.68 4.89
C GLN A 27 2.92 -19.83 4.05
N ASN A 28 3.77 -20.61 3.40
CA ASN A 28 3.36 -21.79 2.63
C ASN A 28 2.76 -22.88 3.54
N LEU A 29 3.33 -23.08 4.73
CA LEU A 29 2.80 -24.02 5.72
C LEU A 29 1.39 -23.61 6.17
N THR A 30 1.20 -22.33 6.53
CA THR A 30 -0.11 -21.78 6.90
C THR A 30 -1.14 -21.98 5.78
N ARG A 31 -0.77 -21.63 4.53
CA ARG A 31 -1.65 -21.87 3.37
C ARG A 31 -2.03 -23.34 3.20
N THR A 32 -1.06 -24.23 3.37
CA THR A 32 -1.30 -25.67 3.22
C THR A 32 -2.26 -26.16 4.30
N HIS A 33 -2.12 -25.68 5.53
CA HIS A 33 -3.03 -26.00 6.64
C HIS A 33 -4.46 -25.50 6.38
N GLU A 34 -4.64 -24.26 5.94
CA GLU A 34 -5.96 -23.70 5.58
C GLU A 34 -6.65 -24.50 4.47
N LEU A 35 -5.88 -24.95 3.47
CA LEU A 35 -6.39 -25.79 2.39
C LEU A 35 -6.81 -27.16 2.91
N ILE A 36 -6.01 -27.78 3.78
CA ILE A 36 -6.37 -29.05 4.44
C ILE A 36 -7.66 -28.87 5.24
N GLU A 37 -7.78 -27.83 6.06
CA GLU A 37 -9.02 -27.57 6.81
C GLU A 37 -10.23 -27.39 5.90
N THR A 38 -10.06 -26.74 4.76
CA THR A 38 -11.13 -26.56 3.77
C THR A 38 -11.53 -27.89 3.14
N ILE A 39 -10.54 -28.74 2.82
CA ILE A 39 -10.76 -30.10 2.33
C ILE A 39 -11.49 -30.93 3.40
N ASP A 40 -11.05 -30.90 4.65
CA ASP A 40 -11.67 -31.64 5.76
C ASP A 40 -13.13 -31.22 5.96
N LYS A 41 -13.41 -29.91 5.99
CA LYS A 41 -14.78 -29.37 6.07
C LYS A 41 -15.64 -29.84 4.88
N THR A 42 -15.04 -29.93 3.70
CA THR A 42 -15.70 -30.44 2.48
C THR A 42 -15.97 -31.95 2.58
N ILE A 43 -15.04 -32.73 3.10
CA ILE A 43 -15.22 -34.17 3.37
C ILE A 43 -16.36 -34.40 4.37
N GLU A 44 -16.39 -33.65 5.48
CA GLU A 44 -17.48 -33.68 6.46
C GLU A 44 -18.84 -33.33 5.82
N HIS A 45 -18.84 -32.36 4.90
CA HIS A 45 -20.04 -32.00 4.17
C HIS A 45 -20.56 -33.12 3.27
N LEU A 46 -19.68 -33.72 2.48
CA LEU A 46 -20.01 -34.82 1.57
C LEU A 46 -20.41 -36.09 2.33
N LYS A 47 -19.89 -36.31 3.54
CA LYS A 47 -20.31 -37.39 4.45
C LYS A 47 -21.68 -37.14 5.11
N GLY A 48 -22.28 -35.96 4.90
CA GLY A 48 -23.57 -35.59 5.51
C GLY A 48 -23.48 -35.28 7.01
N THR A 49 -22.28 -35.26 7.60
CA THR A 49 -22.07 -34.96 9.03
C THR A 49 -22.05 -33.46 9.31
N LYS A 50 -21.97 -32.62 8.27
CA LYS A 50 -21.99 -31.15 8.38
C LYS A 50 -22.73 -30.53 7.20
N LYS A 51 -23.68 -29.63 7.45
CA LYS A 51 -24.37 -28.90 6.37
C LYS A 51 -23.59 -27.61 6.08
N MET A 52 -22.77 -27.60 5.04
CA MET A 52 -22.07 -26.38 4.63
C MET A 52 -22.93 -25.54 3.68
N LYS A 53 -22.86 -24.22 3.85
CA LYS A 53 -23.44 -23.26 2.88
C LYS A 53 -22.43 -23.07 1.75
N SER A 54 -22.86 -22.95 0.48
CA SER A 54 -21.95 -22.77 -0.68
C SER A 54 -20.97 -21.57 -0.56
N LYS A 55 -21.25 -20.60 0.31
CA LYS A 55 -20.34 -19.51 0.71
C LYS A 55 -19.09 -19.98 1.48
N GLU A 56 -19.08 -21.19 2.03
CA GLU A 56 -17.96 -21.75 2.78
C GLU A 56 -16.96 -22.47 1.87
N MET A 57 -17.29 -22.66 0.58
CA MET A 57 -16.37 -23.22 -0.43
C MET A 57 -15.47 -22.18 -1.09
N PHE A 58 -15.80 -20.88 -0.96
CA PHE A 58 -15.03 -19.76 -1.47
C PHE A 58 -15.09 -18.64 -0.43
N VAL A 59 -14.00 -18.40 0.32
CA VAL A 59 -13.95 -17.35 1.35
C VAL A 59 -13.78 -15.97 0.69
N GLY A 60 -14.72 -15.59 -0.17
CA GLY A 60 -14.88 -14.22 -0.63
C GLY A 60 -15.60 -13.40 0.44
N PHE A 61 -15.26 -12.11 0.53
CA PHE A 61 -15.88 -11.18 1.45
C PHE A 61 -16.36 -9.93 0.68
N SER A 62 -17.24 -9.17 1.32
CA SER A 62 -17.69 -7.86 0.83
C SER A 62 -17.36 -6.81 1.88
N VAL A 63 -16.81 -5.68 1.46
CA VAL A 63 -16.62 -4.49 2.30
C VAL A 63 -17.65 -3.46 1.85
N ALA A 64 -18.44 -2.93 2.78
CA ALA A 64 -19.47 -1.94 2.43
C ALA A 64 -18.83 -0.61 2.00
N ALA A 65 -19.61 0.22 1.30
CA ALA A 65 -19.18 1.56 0.92
C ALA A 65 -18.76 2.38 2.15
N GLY A 66 -17.63 3.08 2.08
CA GLY A 66 -17.08 3.87 3.20
C GLY A 66 -16.69 3.06 4.43
N ARG A 67 -16.44 1.75 4.28
CA ARG A 67 -15.90 0.88 5.33
C ARG A 67 -14.52 0.36 4.96
N ASP A 68 -13.74 0.15 5.99
CA ASP A 68 -12.48 -0.60 5.97
C ASP A 68 -12.74 -2.10 6.18
N ARG A 69 -11.85 -2.94 5.64
CA ARG A 69 -11.89 -4.41 5.67
C ARG A 69 -11.88 -4.97 7.10
N PHE A 70 -11.24 -4.28 8.02
CA PHE A 70 -11.11 -4.65 9.43
C PHE A 70 -11.70 -3.58 10.36
N ASP A 71 -12.50 -2.66 9.80
CA ASP A 71 -13.04 -1.49 10.50
C ASP A 71 -11.96 -0.62 11.17
N GLU A 72 -10.74 -0.62 10.61
CA GLU A 72 -9.68 0.30 10.99
C GLU A 72 -9.99 1.71 10.45
N GLN A 73 -9.56 2.75 11.17
CA GLN A 73 -9.68 4.16 10.72
C GLN A 73 -8.32 4.70 10.32
N ILE A 74 -7.72 4.11 9.28
CA ILE A 74 -6.46 4.60 8.73
C ILE A 74 -6.74 5.92 8.02
N LYS A 75 -5.97 6.96 8.37
CA LYS A 75 -6.08 8.29 7.76
C LYS A 75 -4.72 8.71 7.22
N LEU A 76 -4.66 9.32 6.05
CA LEU A 76 -3.43 9.88 5.51
C LEU A 76 -3.57 11.40 5.52
N GLY A 77 -2.78 12.08 6.35
CA GLY A 77 -2.92 13.53 6.51
C GLY A 77 -4.27 13.96 7.07
N GLY A 78 -5.00 13.07 7.76
CA GLY A 78 -6.36 13.31 8.24
C GLY A 78 -7.48 12.90 7.27
N GLU A 79 -7.12 12.56 6.02
CA GLU A 79 -8.05 12.13 4.97
C GLU A 79 -8.29 10.60 5.03
N PRO A 80 -9.51 10.07 4.79
CA PRO A 80 -9.80 8.64 4.90
C PRO A 80 -9.04 7.77 3.90
N ASN A 81 -8.49 6.64 4.37
CA ASN A 81 -7.81 5.64 3.55
C ASN A 81 -8.24 4.22 3.98
N ASP A 82 -9.33 3.73 3.42
CA ASP A 82 -9.94 2.46 3.81
C ASP A 82 -9.31 1.29 3.06
N CYS A 83 -8.76 0.30 3.77
CA CYS A 83 -8.34 -0.97 3.18
C CYS A 83 -9.57 -1.73 2.69
N LYS A 84 -9.66 -2.03 1.40
CA LYS A 84 -10.74 -2.85 0.81
C LYS A 84 -10.34 -4.31 0.67
N VAL A 85 -9.07 -4.57 0.36
CA VAL A 85 -8.50 -5.91 0.28
C VAL A 85 -7.11 -5.88 0.89
N SER A 86 -6.88 -6.69 1.92
CA SER A 86 -5.60 -6.75 2.61
C SER A 86 -4.62 -7.70 1.91
N ALA A 87 -3.32 -7.43 2.07
CA ALA A 87 -2.24 -8.37 1.86
C ALA A 87 -2.49 -9.71 2.57
N GLN A 88 -3.18 -9.72 3.71
CA GLN A 88 -3.56 -10.96 4.42
C GLN A 88 -4.55 -11.78 3.59
N ASP A 89 -5.53 -11.13 2.96
CA ASP A 89 -6.53 -11.77 2.11
C ASP A 89 -5.90 -12.38 0.84
N THR A 90 -4.81 -11.78 0.35
CA THR A 90 -4.19 -12.15 -0.94
C THR A 90 -2.84 -12.86 -0.80
N LYS A 91 -2.39 -13.13 0.43
CA LYS A 91 -1.06 -13.69 0.75
C LYS A 91 0.07 -12.84 0.15
N GLY A 92 -0.10 -11.52 0.21
CA GLY A 92 0.84 -10.52 -0.28
C GLY A 92 0.78 -10.27 -1.79
N ALA A 93 -0.12 -10.92 -2.53
CA ALA A 93 -0.21 -10.75 -3.98
C ALA A 93 -0.70 -9.36 -4.37
N MET A 94 -1.61 -8.74 -3.62
CA MET A 94 -2.02 -7.35 -3.79
C MET A 94 -2.69 -6.79 -2.53
N CYS A 95 -2.72 -5.47 -2.39
CA CYS A 95 -3.66 -4.81 -1.48
C CYS A 95 -4.39 -3.71 -2.23
N VAL A 96 -5.62 -3.41 -1.79
CA VAL A 96 -6.52 -2.45 -2.41
C VAL A 96 -7.02 -1.47 -1.35
N PHE A 97 -6.94 -0.19 -1.66
CA PHE A 97 -7.39 0.90 -0.79
C PHE A 97 -8.37 1.80 -1.52
N GLU A 98 -9.37 2.31 -0.80
CA GLU A 98 -10.19 3.45 -1.21
C GLU A 98 -9.70 4.68 -0.46
N PHE A 99 -9.15 5.64 -1.20
CA PHE A 99 -8.65 6.87 -0.63
C PHE A 99 -9.55 8.04 -1.05
N THR A 100 -9.91 8.90 -0.10
CA THR A 100 -10.64 10.14 -0.38
C THR A 100 -9.82 11.31 0.13
N GLY A 101 -9.24 12.08 -0.78
CA GLY A 101 -8.30 13.13 -0.40
C GLY A 101 -7.86 14.03 -1.53
N SER A 102 -7.07 15.04 -1.18
CA SER A 102 -6.70 16.13 -2.08
C SER A 102 -5.35 15.89 -2.77
N GLY A 103 -4.53 14.95 -2.28
CA GLY A 103 -3.29 14.54 -2.94
C GLY A 103 -2.69 13.23 -2.44
N GLY A 104 -1.85 12.62 -3.27
CA GLY A 104 -1.23 11.31 -3.03
C GLY A 104 0.01 11.32 -2.15
N GLY A 105 0.23 12.39 -1.38
CA GLY A 105 1.46 12.61 -0.64
C GLY A 105 2.63 13.06 -1.54
N PRO A 106 3.88 12.93 -1.05
CA PRO A 106 5.07 13.43 -1.74
C PRO A 106 5.44 12.59 -2.97
N ARG A 107 6.27 13.16 -3.85
CA ARG A 107 6.83 12.40 -4.97
C ARG A 107 7.68 11.25 -4.46
N HIS A 108 7.32 10.04 -4.90
CA HIS A 108 7.97 8.82 -4.47
C HIS A 108 8.03 7.78 -5.60
N MET A 109 8.71 6.67 -5.33
CA MET A 109 8.84 5.55 -6.25
C MET A 109 8.75 4.24 -5.48
N HIS A 110 7.86 3.35 -5.91
CA HIS A 110 7.80 1.97 -5.42
C HIS A 110 8.95 1.15 -6.01
N ARG A 111 9.67 0.39 -5.18
CA ARG A 111 10.77 -0.46 -5.66
C ARG A 111 10.25 -1.74 -6.31
N GLU A 112 9.19 -2.30 -5.75
CA GLU A 112 8.66 -3.62 -6.13
C GLU A 112 7.21 -3.59 -6.60
N GLN A 113 6.43 -2.56 -6.23
CA GLN A 113 5.00 -2.48 -6.50
C GLN A 113 4.73 -1.74 -7.80
N ASP A 114 3.97 -2.37 -8.70
CA ASP A 114 3.18 -1.60 -9.65
C ASP A 114 1.98 -1.04 -8.90
N GLU A 115 1.58 0.19 -9.25
CA GLU A 115 0.41 0.84 -8.68
C GLU A 115 -0.61 1.10 -9.79
N TRP A 116 -1.87 0.76 -9.54
CA TRP A 116 -2.97 1.09 -10.43
C TRP A 116 -4.00 1.92 -9.67
N ILE A 117 -4.36 3.06 -10.25
CA ILE A 117 -5.27 4.03 -9.65
C ILE A 117 -6.50 4.17 -10.53
N TYR A 118 -7.68 3.96 -9.96
CA TYR A 118 -8.96 4.18 -10.62
C TYR A 118 -9.71 5.34 -9.96
N VAL A 119 -10.16 6.31 -10.75
CA VAL A 119 -10.84 7.51 -10.23
C VAL A 119 -12.34 7.23 -10.09
N ILE A 120 -12.81 7.19 -8.84
CA ILE A 120 -14.24 7.06 -8.51
C ILE A 120 -14.94 8.42 -8.61
N GLU A 121 -14.27 9.49 -8.18
CA GLU A 121 -14.84 10.83 -8.11
C GLU A 121 -13.74 11.89 -8.23
N GLY A 122 -13.96 12.91 -9.06
CA GLY A 122 -13.07 14.07 -9.20
C GLY A 122 -12.24 14.07 -10.48
N GLU A 123 -11.27 14.97 -10.52
CA GLU A 123 -10.28 15.12 -11.60
C GLU A 123 -8.90 15.25 -10.96
N ILE A 124 -7.99 14.36 -11.35
CA ILE A 124 -6.69 14.17 -10.71
C ILE A 124 -5.57 14.34 -11.75
N GLU A 125 -4.56 15.11 -11.39
CA GLU A 125 -3.33 15.27 -12.15
C GLU A 125 -2.24 14.37 -11.59
N PHE A 126 -1.60 13.61 -12.48
CA PHE A 126 -0.52 12.68 -12.16
C PHE A 126 0.74 13.08 -12.90
N HIS A 127 1.89 13.08 -12.23
CA HIS A 127 3.19 13.30 -12.85
C HIS A 127 4.06 12.06 -12.71
N LEU A 128 4.20 11.27 -13.78
CA LEU A 128 4.98 10.02 -13.83
C LEU A 128 6.27 10.26 -14.61
N GLY A 129 7.40 10.30 -13.92
CA GLY A 129 8.68 10.70 -14.53
C GLY A 129 8.56 12.09 -15.16
N ALA A 130 8.69 12.16 -16.48
CA ALA A 130 8.58 13.40 -17.26
C ALA A 130 7.16 13.64 -17.84
N GLU A 131 6.27 12.65 -17.76
CA GLU A 131 4.93 12.73 -18.35
C GLU A 131 3.89 13.20 -17.33
N GLN A 132 2.88 13.90 -17.84
CA GLN A 132 1.75 14.39 -17.07
C GLN A 132 0.46 13.81 -17.64
N PHE A 133 -0.36 13.26 -16.75
CA PHE A 133 -1.66 12.68 -17.09
C PHE A 133 -2.74 13.37 -16.28
N ARG A 134 -3.93 13.47 -16.87
CA ARG A 134 -5.15 13.80 -16.13
C ARG A 134 -6.09 12.62 -16.25
N ALA A 135 -6.69 12.23 -15.13
CA ALA A 135 -7.73 11.22 -15.09
C ALA A 135 -8.95 11.77 -14.34
N ARG A 136 -10.12 11.55 -14.91
CA ARG A 136 -11.44 11.94 -14.40
C ARG A 136 -12.19 10.71 -13.92
N THR A 137 -13.32 10.92 -13.27
CA THR A 137 -14.26 9.85 -12.89
C THR A 137 -14.43 8.80 -14.00
N GLY A 138 -14.16 7.54 -13.67
CA GLY A 138 -14.25 6.41 -14.58
C GLY A 138 -12.96 6.08 -15.33
N GLU A 139 -11.94 6.92 -15.24
CA GLU A 139 -10.64 6.72 -15.87
C GLU A 139 -9.63 6.13 -14.86
N SER A 140 -8.52 5.59 -15.37
CA SER A 140 -7.49 4.96 -14.54
C SER A 140 -6.08 5.23 -15.06
N VAL A 141 -5.10 5.18 -14.17
CA VAL A 141 -3.68 5.33 -14.47
C VAL A 141 -2.94 4.10 -13.95
N PHE A 142 -2.09 3.51 -14.80
CA PHE A 142 -1.14 2.47 -14.39
C PHE A 142 0.24 3.09 -14.21
N ILE A 143 0.84 2.84 -13.05
CA ILE A 143 2.14 3.33 -12.64
C ILE A 143 3.05 2.12 -12.47
N PRO A 144 3.97 1.87 -13.42
CA PRO A 144 4.93 0.78 -13.28
C PRO A 144 5.83 1.02 -12.06
N ARG A 145 6.23 -0.07 -11.40
CA ARG A 145 7.29 -0.02 -10.39
C ARG A 145 8.54 0.66 -10.94
N LYS A 146 9.32 1.28 -10.06
CA LYS A 146 10.54 2.03 -10.39
C LYS A 146 10.29 3.26 -11.28
N VAL A 147 9.05 3.75 -11.32
CA VAL A 147 8.70 5.05 -11.92
C VAL A 147 8.34 6.01 -10.81
N ALA A 148 9.06 7.12 -10.73
CA ALA A 148 8.76 8.20 -9.80
C ALA A 148 7.42 8.85 -10.15
N HIS A 149 6.52 8.97 -9.18
CA HIS A 149 5.19 9.50 -9.39
C HIS A 149 4.72 10.36 -8.21
N VAL A 150 3.76 11.23 -8.50
CA VAL A 150 3.05 12.09 -7.55
C VAL A 150 1.73 12.49 -8.20
N TRP A 151 0.70 12.74 -7.40
CA TRP A 151 -0.58 13.20 -7.93
C TRP A 151 -1.33 14.12 -6.95
N SER A 152 -2.22 14.95 -7.48
CA SER A 152 -3.12 15.84 -6.73
C SER A 152 -4.49 15.91 -7.37
N SER A 153 -5.54 16.08 -6.56
CA SER A 153 -6.83 16.59 -7.06
C SER A 153 -6.61 17.98 -7.64
N LEU A 154 -7.21 18.26 -8.80
CA LEU A 154 -7.21 19.58 -9.44
C LEU A 154 -8.41 20.44 -9.03
N THR A 155 -9.36 19.87 -8.30
CA THR A 155 -10.59 20.55 -7.90
C THR A 155 -10.49 21.05 -6.47
N SER A 156 -11.36 21.99 -6.09
CA SER A 156 -11.49 22.43 -4.70
C SER A 156 -12.11 21.37 -3.77
N LYS A 157 -12.47 20.19 -4.30
CA LYS A 157 -13.01 19.06 -3.56
C LYS A 157 -11.99 17.91 -3.53
N PRO A 158 -11.94 17.13 -2.44
CA PRO A 158 -11.18 15.88 -2.42
C PRO A 158 -11.59 14.97 -3.57
N GLY A 159 -10.61 14.34 -4.22
CA GLY A 159 -10.85 13.24 -5.14
C GLY A 159 -11.11 11.94 -4.37
N LYS A 160 -11.78 10.98 -5.01
CA LYS A 160 -11.95 9.61 -4.50
C LYS A 160 -11.38 8.63 -5.50
N ILE A 161 -10.51 7.75 -5.03
CA ILE A 161 -9.79 6.79 -5.87
C ILE A 161 -9.76 5.40 -5.23
N ILE A 162 -9.58 4.39 -6.08
CA ILE A 162 -9.08 3.07 -5.67
C ILE A 162 -7.61 2.97 -6.04
N ASN A 163 -6.75 2.66 -5.06
CA ASN A 163 -5.35 2.31 -5.29
C ASN A 163 -5.18 0.80 -5.14
N VAL A 164 -4.48 0.20 -6.09
CA VAL A 164 -4.07 -1.20 -6.04
C VAL A 164 -2.56 -1.26 -6.11
N TYR A 165 -1.96 -1.99 -5.18
CA TYR A 165 -0.51 -2.23 -5.15
C TYR A 165 -0.24 -3.70 -5.40
N GLN A 166 0.62 -4.00 -6.38
CA GLN A 166 0.95 -5.37 -6.78
C GLN A 166 2.48 -5.55 -6.93
N PRO A 167 3.14 -6.35 -6.07
CA PRO A 167 2.60 -7.07 -4.90
C PRO A 167 2.14 -6.12 -3.79
N ALA A 168 1.49 -6.62 -2.75
CA ALA A 168 1.01 -5.76 -1.65
C ALA A 168 2.16 -5.05 -0.89
N GLY A 169 3.32 -5.71 -0.80
CA GLY A 169 4.49 -5.15 -0.10
C GLY A 169 4.22 -4.83 1.37
N ARG A 170 4.73 -3.68 1.81
CA ARG A 170 4.53 -3.15 3.16
C ARG A 170 3.61 -1.92 3.17
N MET A 171 2.76 -1.76 2.16
CA MET A 171 1.93 -0.55 2.01
C MET A 171 0.95 -0.35 3.17
N GLU A 172 0.32 -1.41 3.67
CA GLU A 172 -0.58 -1.28 4.82
C GLU A 172 0.17 -0.82 6.08
N GLU A 173 1.37 -1.35 6.32
CA GLU A 173 2.22 -0.95 7.45
C GLU A 173 2.61 0.53 7.29
N PHE A 174 3.01 0.94 6.08
CA PHE A 174 3.35 2.32 5.77
C PHE A 174 2.19 3.28 6.06
N PHE A 175 0.98 2.96 5.58
CA PHE A 175 -0.19 3.82 5.81
C PHE A 175 -0.58 3.89 7.28
N ARG A 176 -0.46 2.78 8.03
CA ARG A 176 -0.67 2.81 9.49
C ARG A 176 0.37 3.68 10.20
N GLU A 177 1.63 3.66 9.79
CA GLU A 177 2.67 4.50 10.38
C GLU A 177 2.48 5.98 10.04
N VAL A 178 2.35 6.32 8.75
CA VAL A 178 2.10 7.71 8.31
C VAL A 178 0.81 8.25 8.92
N GLY A 179 -0.22 7.41 9.05
CA GLY A 179 -1.51 7.83 9.59
C GLY A 179 -1.51 8.20 11.07
N LYS A 180 -0.43 7.96 11.81
CA LYS A 180 -0.27 8.47 13.18
C LYS A 180 -0.02 9.97 13.24
N TYR A 181 0.45 10.57 12.14
CA TYR A 181 0.94 11.95 12.11
C TYR A 181 -0.10 12.95 11.60
N HIS A 182 -1.24 13.03 12.30
CA HIS A 182 -2.25 14.06 12.05
C HIS A 182 -2.82 14.62 13.36
N ARG A 183 -3.30 15.87 13.36
CA ARG A 183 -4.03 16.47 14.47
C ARG A 183 -5.30 17.13 13.94
N ASN A 184 -6.47 16.75 14.47
CA ASN A 184 -7.78 17.28 14.06
C ASN A 184 -8.05 17.25 12.53
N GLY A 185 -7.51 16.25 11.83
CA GLY A 185 -7.65 16.14 10.37
C GLY A 185 -6.61 16.92 9.56
N THR A 186 -5.63 17.54 10.22
CA THR A 186 -4.51 18.24 9.56
C THR A 186 -3.26 17.37 9.59
N PRO A 187 -2.52 17.22 8.47
CA PRO A 187 -1.23 16.54 8.46
C PRO A 187 -0.22 17.25 9.37
N GLN A 188 0.53 16.49 10.16
CA GLN A 188 1.53 17.02 11.10
C GLN A 188 2.89 16.35 10.94
N ILE A 189 3.06 15.56 9.87
CA ILE A 189 4.26 14.76 9.66
C ILE A 189 5.52 15.62 9.53
N HIS A 190 5.41 16.83 8.97
CA HIS A 190 6.50 17.78 8.83
C HIS A 190 6.91 18.44 10.17
N GLU A 191 5.99 18.53 11.15
CA GLU A 191 6.30 19.01 12.50
C GLU A 191 6.86 17.89 13.39
N ALA A 192 6.45 16.64 13.12
CA ALA A 192 6.73 15.49 13.97
C ALA A 192 8.03 14.75 13.59
N LEU A 193 8.46 14.82 12.33
CA LEU A 193 9.62 14.10 11.82
C LEU A 193 10.58 15.05 11.09
N LEU A 194 11.87 14.81 11.27
CA LEU A 194 12.90 15.36 10.38
C LEU A 194 12.84 14.68 9.01
N PHE A 195 13.36 15.33 7.97
CA PHE A 195 13.38 14.76 6.62
C PHE A 195 14.06 13.39 6.58
N GLU A 196 15.15 13.19 7.33
CA GLU A 196 15.86 11.90 7.37
C GLU A 196 15.02 10.77 7.96
N GLU A 197 14.15 11.07 8.94
CA GLU A 197 13.25 10.10 9.55
C GLU A 197 12.11 9.77 8.59
N PHE A 198 11.58 10.79 7.89
CA PHE A 198 10.55 10.59 6.89
C PHE A 198 11.07 9.82 5.67
N ASP A 199 12.25 10.15 5.17
CA ASP A 199 12.93 9.40 4.11
C ASP A 199 13.18 7.94 4.52
N ARG A 200 13.64 7.72 5.76
CA ARG A 200 13.81 6.36 6.29
C ARG A 200 12.48 5.60 6.33
N LEU A 201 11.39 6.26 6.72
CA LEU A 201 10.06 5.65 6.72
C LEU A 201 9.66 5.14 5.33
N PHE A 202 9.90 5.91 4.25
CA PHE A 202 9.69 5.42 2.88
C PHE A 202 10.59 4.22 2.56
N ARG A 203 11.89 4.33 2.85
CA ARG A 203 12.87 3.27 2.55
C ARG A 203 12.58 1.96 3.25
N ASP A 204 12.20 2.00 4.51
CA ASP A 204 11.85 0.82 5.32
C ASP A 204 10.60 0.11 4.78
N HIS A 205 9.74 0.82 4.07
CA HIS A 205 8.52 0.29 3.47
C HIS A 205 8.64 0.00 1.97
N GLY A 206 9.86 0.06 1.41
CA GLY A 206 10.14 -0.34 0.03
C GLY A 206 9.90 0.75 -1.00
N MET A 207 9.90 2.01 -0.58
CA MET A 207 9.77 3.18 -1.46
C MET A 207 10.99 4.10 -1.33
N ASP A 208 11.23 4.91 -2.36
CA ASP A 208 12.19 6.01 -2.32
C ASP A 208 11.45 7.34 -2.35
N LEU A 209 11.79 8.25 -1.42
CA LEU A 209 11.26 9.61 -1.37
C LEU A 209 12.09 10.49 -2.33
N LEU A 210 11.45 11.07 -3.33
CA LEU A 210 12.14 11.71 -4.46
C LEU A 210 11.80 13.19 -4.62
N GLY A 211 10.89 13.73 -3.83
CA GLY A 211 10.57 15.15 -3.86
C GLY A 211 9.29 15.49 -3.11
N PRO A 212 8.88 16.77 -3.18
CA PRO A 212 7.67 17.24 -2.51
C PRO A 212 6.39 16.71 -3.18
N PRO A 213 5.22 16.89 -2.55
CA PRO A 213 3.91 16.73 -3.16
C PRO A 213 3.72 17.63 -4.39
N LEU A 214 2.72 17.31 -5.22
CA LEU A 214 2.39 18.13 -6.40
C LEU A 214 1.75 19.45 -6.01
N THR A 215 0.84 19.40 -5.03
CA THR A 215 0.23 20.54 -4.36
C THR A 215 0.47 20.38 -2.87
N GLY A 216 0.71 21.47 -2.14
CA GLY A 216 1.18 21.39 -0.76
C GLY A 216 2.71 21.44 -0.64
N GLU A 217 3.26 22.60 -0.96
CA GLU A 217 3.88 23.46 0.04
C GLU A 217 4.63 22.77 1.19
N TRP A 218 5.70 22.02 0.95
CA TRP A 218 6.79 21.99 1.94
C TRP A 218 8.14 21.90 1.26
N LYS A 219 9.13 22.56 1.86
CA LYS A 219 10.54 22.50 1.46
C LYS A 219 11.35 21.83 2.56
N VAL A 220 12.50 21.27 2.19
CA VAL A 220 13.51 20.84 3.16
C VAL A 220 14.49 22.00 3.35
N GLU A 221 14.65 22.47 4.58
CA GLU A 221 15.66 23.48 4.91
C GLU A 221 17.04 22.85 5.08
N ALA A 222 18.09 23.68 5.08
CA ALA A 222 19.48 23.23 5.13
C ALA A 222 19.82 22.40 6.39
N ASP A 223 19.02 22.52 7.44
CA ASP A 223 19.13 21.77 8.69
C ASP A 223 18.29 20.47 8.69
N GLY A 224 17.68 20.10 7.56
CA GLY A 224 16.90 18.88 7.40
C GLY A 224 15.45 18.97 7.90
N ARG A 225 14.99 20.14 8.37
CA ARG A 225 13.59 20.35 8.74
C ARG A 225 12.70 20.40 7.50
N MET A 226 11.54 19.76 7.60
CA MET A 226 10.45 19.93 6.64
C MET A 226 9.58 21.10 7.11
N VAL A 227 9.43 22.13 6.28
CA VAL A 227 8.60 23.29 6.59
C VAL A 227 7.51 23.44 5.57
N GLN A 228 6.28 23.57 6.06
CA GLN A 228 5.13 23.91 5.22
C GLN A 228 5.37 25.27 4.55
N MET A 229 5.23 25.34 3.23
CA MET A 229 5.12 26.59 2.51
C MET A 229 3.69 27.12 2.68
N ALA A 230 3.42 28.34 2.22
CA ALA A 230 2.14 29.03 2.39
C ALA A 230 1.54 29.40 1.04
#